data_AF-A0A6L6PRQ3-F1
#
_entry.id   AF-A0A6L6PRQ3-F1
#
_cell.length_a   1.000
_cell.length_b   1.000
_cell.length_c   1.000
_cell.angle_alpha   90.00
_cell.angle_beta   90.00
_cell.angle_gamma   90.00
#
_symmetry.space_group_name_H-M   'P 1'
#
loop_
_entity.id
_entity.type
_entity.pdbx_description
1 polymer ?
#
loop_
_entity_poly.entity_id
_entity_poly.type
_entity_poly.pdbx_seq_one_letter_code
_entity_poly.pdbx_strand_id
1 'polypeptide(L)'
;MAAGRFRYALEPIASQRQWALDAVLLELSEHNFTLARRQEELAALVDRMAQATAALRAQAESGAMLQVERHGLWLRYLSDQHGQVRGLERIIADLLEERDGIIDKVASAQRAVDAMREHRDEMRQAFSKARASAELKEVDDQWNVLQAVRGTDGD
;
A
#
# COMPACT_ATOMS: atom_id res chain seq x y z
N MET A 1 -36.52 27.31 -7.63
CA MET A 1 -35.61 27.27 -6.46
C MET A 1 -34.44 26.35 -6.79
N ALA A 2 -33.19 26.78 -6.58
CA ALA A 2 -32.01 25.96 -6.89
C ALA A 2 -31.91 24.82 -5.88
N ALA A 3 -32.25 23.60 -6.30
CA ALA A 3 -32.14 22.44 -5.43
C ALA A 3 -30.67 22.24 -5.01
N GLY A 4 -30.42 22.22 -3.70
CA GLY A 4 -29.08 22.05 -3.14
C GLY A 4 -28.43 20.75 -3.64
N ARG A 5 -27.16 20.83 -4.06
CA ARG A 5 -26.34 19.64 -4.35
C ARG A 5 -25.94 18.97 -3.04
N PHE A 6 -25.88 17.63 -3.02
CA PHE A 6 -25.34 16.89 -1.88
C PHE A 6 -23.90 17.33 -1.59
N ARG A 7 -23.61 17.66 -0.33
CA ARG A 7 -22.27 17.95 0.17
C ARG A 7 -22.00 17.04 1.36
N TYR A 8 -20.93 16.25 1.29
CA TYR A 8 -20.57 15.35 2.36
C TYR A 8 -19.82 16.12 3.46
N ALA A 9 -20.38 16.14 4.67
CA ALA A 9 -19.85 16.95 5.77
C ALA A 9 -18.44 16.50 6.22
N LEU A 10 -18.12 15.22 6.03
CA LEU A 10 -16.84 14.63 6.45
C LEU A 10 -15.82 14.53 5.29
N GLU A 11 -16.02 15.26 4.18
CA GLU A 11 -15.08 15.25 3.06
C GLU A 11 -13.63 15.58 3.49
N PRO A 12 -13.36 16.58 4.36
CA PRO A 12 -11.99 16.85 4.79
C PRO A 12 -11.33 15.67 5.49
N ILE A 13 -12.10 14.93 6.32
CA ILE A 13 -11.60 13.76 7.04
C ILE A 13 -11.37 12.61 6.06
N ALA A 14 -12.26 12.40 5.08
CA ALA A 14 -12.08 11.40 4.04
C ALA A 14 -10.80 11.65 3.23
N SER A 15 -10.54 12.90 2.83
CA SER A 15 -9.30 13.29 2.16
C SER A 15 -8.06 13.03 3.03
N GLN A 16 -8.13 13.35 4.32
CA GLN A 16 -7.03 13.06 5.25
C GLN A 16 -6.74 11.55 5.36
N ARG A 17 -7.78 10.71 5.38
CA ARG A 17 -7.63 9.24 5.39
C ARG A 17 -7.02 8.73 4.09
N GLN A 18 -7.40 9.30 2.95
CA GLN A 18 -6.80 8.96 1.66
C GLN A 18 -5.31 9.31 1.65
N TRP A 19 -4.93 10.51 2.10
CA TRP A 19 -3.51 10.88 2.19
C TRP A 19 -2.72 9.99 3.15
N ALA A 20 -3.33 9.55 4.25
CA ALA A 20 -2.69 8.61 5.15
C ALA A 20 -2.43 7.26 4.46
N LEU A 21 -3.40 6.74 3.68
CA LEU A 21 -3.21 5.54 2.87
C LEU A 21 -2.09 5.74 1.83
N ASP A 22 -2.11 6.86 1.10
CA ASP A 22 -1.12 7.17 0.07
C ASP A 22 0.30 7.24 0.68
N ALA A 23 0.45 7.80 1.88
CA ALA A 23 1.72 7.87 2.60
C ALA A 23 2.26 6.48 2.98
N VAL A 24 1.40 5.58 3.48
CA VAL A 24 1.85 4.21 3.81
C VAL A 24 2.15 3.40 2.54
N LEU A 25 1.43 3.63 1.44
CA LEU A 25 1.75 3.01 0.15
C LEU A 25 3.12 3.47 -0.39
N LEU A 26 3.45 4.75 -0.20
CA LEU A 26 4.78 5.27 -0.53
C LEU A 26 5.86 4.59 0.34
N GLU A 27 5.67 4.52 1.66
CA GLU A 27 6.56 3.82 2.59
C GLU A 27 6.79 2.36 2.14
N LEU A 28 5.72 1.63 1.80
CA LEU A 28 5.81 0.25 1.29
C LEU A 28 6.63 0.16 0.00
N SER A 29 6.47 1.11 -0.92
CA SER A 29 7.20 1.13 -2.19
C SER A 29 8.70 1.38 -2.01
N GLU A 30 9.08 2.31 -1.12
CA GLU A 30 10.46 2.60 -0.77
C GLU A 30 11.13 1.39 -0.08
N HIS A 31 10.36 0.71 0.77
CA HIS A 31 10.82 -0.49 1.46
C HIS A 31 11.05 -1.66 0.51
N ASN A 32 10.12 -1.89 -0.41
CA ASN A 32 10.25 -2.91 -1.45
C ASN A 32 11.44 -2.63 -2.38
N PHE A 33 11.69 -1.37 -2.72
CA PHE A 33 12.87 -0.99 -3.49
C PHE A 33 14.16 -1.31 -2.75
N THR A 34 14.23 -0.97 -1.45
CA THR A 34 15.38 -1.28 -0.61
C THR A 34 15.61 -2.78 -0.50
N LEU A 35 14.56 -3.56 -0.27
CA LEU A 35 14.60 -5.02 -0.22
C LEU A 35 15.13 -5.62 -1.53
N ALA A 36 14.59 -5.19 -2.68
CA ALA A 36 15.04 -5.64 -4.00
C ALA A 36 16.53 -5.36 -4.21
N ARG A 37 16.99 -4.15 -3.87
CA ARG A 37 18.43 -3.80 -3.97
C ARG A 37 19.30 -4.72 -3.11
N ARG A 38 18.88 -5.03 -1.88
CA ARG A 38 19.65 -5.96 -1.01
C ARG A 38 19.67 -7.39 -1.55
N GLN A 39 18.57 -7.84 -2.15
CA GLN A 39 18.51 -9.15 -2.80
C GLN A 39 19.44 -9.23 -4.03
N GLU A 40 19.51 -8.17 -4.84
CA GLU A 40 20.47 -8.06 -5.95
C GLU A 40 21.93 -8.06 -5.45
N GLU A 41 22.22 -7.30 -4.38
CA GLU A 41 23.54 -7.29 -3.73
C GLU A 41 23.94 -8.69 -3.25
N LEU A 42 23.01 -9.43 -2.62
CA LEU A 42 23.21 -10.80 -2.17
C LEU A 42 23.49 -11.75 -3.34
N ALA A 43 22.67 -11.69 -4.40
CA ALA A 43 22.85 -12.52 -5.60
C ALA A 43 24.23 -12.28 -6.23
N ALA A 44 24.62 -11.01 -6.41
CA ALA A 44 25.93 -10.66 -6.94
C ALA A 44 27.10 -11.10 -6.05
N LEU A 45 26.89 -11.17 -4.72
CA LEU A 45 27.89 -11.70 -3.78
C LEU A 45 28.05 -13.21 -3.91
N VAL A 46 26.92 -13.93 -3.98
CA VAL A 46 26.89 -15.39 -4.17
C VAL A 46 27.55 -15.79 -5.50
N ASP A 47 27.27 -15.07 -6.58
CA ASP A 47 27.89 -15.31 -7.88
C ASP A 47 29.41 -15.10 -7.84
N ARG A 48 29.88 -14.02 -7.20
CA ARG A 48 31.32 -13.76 -7.00
C ARG A 48 31.98 -14.87 -6.18
N MET A 49 31.32 -15.37 -5.14
CA MET A 49 31.82 -16.49 -4.36
C MET A 49 31.92 -17.77 -5.21
N ALA A 50 30.89 -18.08 -6.01
CA ALA A 50 30.90 -19.23 -6.89
C ALA A 50 32.05 -19.16 -7.92
N GLN A 51 32.29 -17.99 -8.52
CA GLN A 51 33.40 -17.74 -9.42
C GLN A 51 34.76 -17.91 -8.74
N ALA A 52 34.92 -17.35 -7.53
CA ALA A 52 36.14 -17.50 -6.72
C ALA A 52 36.44 -18.98 -6.39
N THR A 53 35.42 -19.73 -5.98
CA THR A 53 35.56 -21.17 -5.69
C THR A 53 35.88 -21.97 -6.94
N ALA A 54 35.26 -21.66 -8.08
CA ALA A 54 35.56 -22.31 -9.36
C ALA A 54 37.00 -22.03 -9.81
N ALA A 55 37.48 -20.78 -9.67
CA ALA A 55 38.85 -20.41 -10.00
C ALA A 55 39.87 -21.15 -9.12
N LEU A 56 39.61 -21.25 -7.80
CA LEU A 56 40.44 -22.01 -6.87
C LEU A 56 40.51 -23.49 -7.25
N ARG A 57 39.36 -24.07 -7.64
CA ARG A 57 39.28 -25.47 -8.08
C ARG A 57 40.07 -25.71 -9.37
N ALA A 58 39.91 -24.85 -10.37
CA ALA A 58 40.65 -24.94 -11.63
C ALA A 58 42.17 -24.86 -11.40
N GLN A 59 42.61 -23.99 -10.47
CA GLN A 59 44.02 -23.90 -10.10
C GLN A 59 44.52 -25.19 -9.44
N ALA A 60 43.74 -25.81 -8.56
CA ALA A 60 44.10 -27.10 -7.97
C ALA A 60 44.17 -28.24 -9.01
N GLU A 61 43.26 -28.26 -9.98
CA GLU A 61 43.21 -29.27 -11.05
C GLU A 61 44.36 -29.12 -12.06
N SER A 62 44.90 -27.92 -12.25
CA SER A 62 46.03 -27.64 -13.16
C SER A 62 47.36 -28.29 -12.76
N GLY A 63 47.47 -28.90 -11.57
CA GLY A 63 48.71 -29.49 -11.05
C GLY A 63 49.77 -28.45 -10.66
N ALA A 64 49.46 -27.15 -10.73
CA ALA A 64 50.34 -26.10 -10.23
C ALA A 64 50.51 -26.22 -8.72
N MET A 65 51.76 -26.15 -8.23
CA MET A 65 52.05 -26.19 -6.80
C MET A 65 51.43 -24.95 -6.13
N LEU A 66 50.38 -25.17 -5.34
CA LEU A 66 49.72 -24.09 -4.61
C LEU A 66 50.66 -23.56 -3.53
N GLN A 67 51.00 -22.27 -3.63
CA GLN A 67 51.72 -21.58 -2.55
C GLN A 67 50.82 -21.49 -1.32
N VAL A 68 51.29 -22.02 -0.18
CA VAL A 68 50.55 -22.09 1.09
C VAL A 68 49.99 -20.71 1.50
N GLU A 69 50.78 -19.65 1.32
CA GLU A 69 50.36 -18.27 1.60
C GLU A 69 49.16 -17.82 0.77
N ARG A 70 49.16 -18.12 -0.54
CA ARG A 70 48.04 -17.79 -1.43
C ARG A 70 46.79 -18.57 -1.05
N HIS A 71 46.94 -19.83 -0.64
CA HIS A 71 45.82 -20.63 -0.17
C HIS A 71 45.21 -20.05 1.11
N GLY A 72 46.04 -19.61 2.07
CA GLY A 72 45.57 -18.94 3.28
C GLY A 72 44.78 -17.65 2.99
N LEU A 73 45.25 -16.84 2.03
CA LEU A 73 44.53 -15.64 1.59
C LEU A 73 43.16 -15.97 0.97
N TRP A 74 43.07 -17.03 0.16
CA TRP A 74 41.81 -17.48 -0.42
C TRP A 74 40.80 -17.95 0.63
N LEU A 75 41.24 -18.74 1.62
CA LEU A 75 40.36 -19.20 2.70
C LEU A 75 39.84 -18.03 3.52
N ARG A 76 40.69 -17.05 3.83
CA ARG A 76 40.27 -15.82 4.52
C ARG A 76 39.26 -15.03 3.70
N TYR A 77 39.54 -14.82 2.41
CA TYR A 77 38.63 -14.15 1.50
C TYR A 77 37.26 -14.83 1.47
N LEU A 78 37.20 -16.15 1.27
CA LEU A 78 35.94 -16.89 1.26
C LEU A 78 35.22 -16.79 2.61
N SER A 79 35.94 -16.88 3.73
CA SER A 79 35.35 -16.70 5.06
C SER A 79 34.71 -15.31 5.22
N ASP A 80 35.41 -14.26 4.80
CA ASP A 80 34.91 -12.88 4.84
C ASP A 80 33.66 -12.73 3.96
N GLN A 81 33.64 -13.32 2.77
CA GLN A 81 32.46 -13.32 1.89
C GLN A 81 31.27 -14.07 2.49
N HIS A 82 31.47 -15.24 3.11
CA HIS A 82 30.39 -15.94 3.84
C HIS A 82 29.84 -15.10 5.00
N GLY A 83 30.72 -14.35 5.69
CA GLY A 83 30.29 -13.41 6.72
C GLY A 83 29.40 -12.29 6.17
N GLN A 84 29.76 -11.75 5.00
CA GLN A 84 28.97 -10.73 4.30
C GLN A 84 27.61 -11.28 3.83
N VAL A 85 27.58 -12.49 3.26
CA VAL A 85 26.33 -13.18 2.87
C VAL A 85 25.38 -13.29 4.06
N ARG A 86 25.85 -13.86 5.18
CA ARG A 86 25.01 -14.00 6.40
C ARG A 86 24.59 -12.66 7.01
N GLY A 87 25.37 -11.60 6.78
CA GLY A 87 25.00 -10.25 7.17
C GLY A 87 23.84 -9.73 6.33
N LEU A 88 23.94 -9.85 5.00
CA LEU A 88 22.89 -9.45 4.06
C LEU A 88 21.61 -10.28 4.22
N GLU A 89 21.71 -11.58 4.43
CA GLU A 89 20.55 -12.45 4.68
C GLU A 89 19.76 -12.00 5.92
N ARG A 90 20.46 -11.62 7.00
CA ARG A 90 19.80 -11.05 8.19
C ARG A 90 19.12 -9.72 7.89
N ILE A 91 19.81 -8.80 7.22
CA ILE A 91 19.22 -7.53 6.81
C ILE A 91 17.97 -7.75 5.95
N ILE A 92 18.01 -8.69 5.00
CA ILE A 92 16.85 -9.04 4.17
C ILE A 92 15.71 -9.62 5.03
N ALA A 93 16.01 -10.49 6.00
CA ALA A 93 15.01 -11.02 6.91
C ALA A 93 14.34 -9.92 7.74
N ASP A 94 15.13 -9.00 8.31
CA ASP A 94 14.61 -7.86 9.07
C ASP A 94 13.72 -6.96 8.19
N LEU A 95 14.17 -6.66 6.96
CA LEU A 95 13.38 -5.89 5.98
C LEU A 95 12.06 -6.58 5.61
N LEU A 96 12.04 -7.92 5.53
CA LEU A 96 10.82 -8.68 5.26
C LEU A 96 9.83 -8.58 6.42
N GLU A 97 10.30 -8.69 7.66
CA GLU A 97 9.46 -8.52 8.86
C GLU A 97 8.88 -7.10 8.92
N GLU A 98 9.71 -6.07 8.68
CA GLU A 98 9.27 -4.69 8.61
C GLU A 98 8.24 -4.46 7.49
N ARG A 99 8.44 -5.08 6.32
CA ARG A 99 7.50 -5.01 5.19
C ARG A 99 6.13 -5.55 5.59
N ASP A 100 6.10 -6.69 6.27
CA ASP A 100 4.85 -7.32 6.67
C ASP A 100 4.10 -6.43 7.68
N GLY A 101 4.82 -5.77 8.59
CA GLY A 101 4.26 -4.72 9.45
C GLY A 101 3.70 -3.52 8.68
N ILE A 102 4.34 -3.09 7.59
CA ILE A 102 3.81 -2.02 6.71
C ILE A 102 2.55 -2.50 5.97
N ILE A 103 2.50 -3.75 5.50
CA ILE A 103 1.32 -4.32 4.84
C ILE A 103 0.11 -4.28 5.77
N ASP A 104 0.29 -4.60 7.06
CA ASP A 104 -0.77 -4.49 8.05
C ASP A 104 -1.26 -3.04 8.23
N LYS A 105 -0.35 -2.06 8.22
CA LYS A 105 -0.69 -0.63 8.24
C LYS A 105 -1.50 -0.25 6.99
N VAL A 106 -1.11 -0.70 5.80
CA VAL A 106 -1.84 -0.47 4.54
C VAL A 106 -3.26 -1.03 4.65
N ALA A 107 -3.41 -2.28 5.11
CA ALA A 107 -4.73 -2.90 5.28
C ALA A 107 -5.61 -2.15 6.29
N SER A 108 -5.02 -1.62 7.36
CA SER A 108 -5.72 -0.78 8.33
C SER A 108 -6.17 0.57 7.73
N ALA A 109 -5.27 1.25 7.02
CA ALA A 109 -5.57 2.53 6.36
C ALA A 109 -6.63 2.38 5.26
N GLN A 110 -6.55 1.31 4.47
CA GLN A 110 -7.51 0.98 3.43
C GLN A 110 -8.92 0.78 4.01
N ARG A 111 -9.05 0.00 5.08
CA ARG A 111 -10.34 -0.18 5.78
C ARG A 111 -10.93 1.15 6.26
N ALA A 112 -10.10 2.07 6.76
CA ALA A 112 -10.56 3.38 7.18
C ALA A 112 -11.07 4.24 6.01
N VAL A 113 -10.42 4.15 4.84
CA VAL A 113 -10.89 4.82 3.61
C VAL A 113 -12.20 4.20 3.12
N ASP A 114 -12.31 2.88 3.13
CA ASP A 114 -13.52 2.18 2.66
C ASP A 114 -14.72 2.47 3.55
N ALA A 115 -14.55 2.47 4.88
CA ALA A 115 -15.60 2.88 5.82
C ALA A 115 -16.11 4.31 5.55
N MET A 116 -15.21 5.23 5.17
CA MET A 116 -15.61 6.60 4.82
C MET A 116 -16.37 6.68 3.49
N ARG A 117 -16.04 5.82 2.53
CA ARG A 117 -16.76 5.72 1.24
C ARG A 117 -18.17 5.15 1.46
N GLU A 118 -18.28 4.07 2.22
CA GLU A 118 -19.57 3.46 2.58
C GLU A 118 -20.47 4.48 3.29
N HIS A 119 -19.98 5.14 4.34
CA HIS A 119 -20.76 6.17 5.05
C HIS A 119 -21.15 7.35 4.14
N ARG A 120 -20.27 7.78 3.21
CA ARG A 120 -20.61 8.81 2.23
C ARG A 120 -21.77 8.39 1.33
N ASP A 121 -21.79 7.15 0.88
CA ASP A 121 -22.85 6.60 0.03
C ASP A 121 -24.16 6.47 0.79
N GLU A 122 -24.13 6.03 2.05
CA GLU A 122 -25.31 6.01 2.94
C GLU A 122 -25.90 7.42 3.11
N MET A 123 -25.07 8.42 3.41
CA MET A 123 -25.50 9.81 3.58
C MET A 123 -26.08 10.38 2.28
N ARG A 124 -25.50 10.01 1.14
CA ARG A 124 -26.01 10.42 -0.17
C ARG A 124 -27.39 9.82 -0.43
N GLN A 125 -27.59 8.54 -0.13
CA GLN A 125 -28.88 7.88 -0.27
C GLN A 125 -29.94 8.51 0.65
N ALA A 126 -29.58 8.78 1.91
CA ALA A 126 -30.45 9.45 2.86
C ALA A 126 -30.86 10.85 2.37
N PHE A 127 -29.90 11.63 1.84
CA PHE A 127 -30.18 12.93 1.23
C PHE A 127 -31.13 12.83 0.04
N SER A 128 -30.90 11.87 -0.87
CA SER A 128 -31.78 11.64 -2.02
C SER A 128 -33.20 11.27 -1.60
N LYS A 129 -33.36 10.39 -0.60
CA LYS A 129 -34.67 10.02 -0.05
C LYS A 129 -35.38 11.21 0.58
N ALA A 130 -34.70 11.98 1.43
CA ALA A 130 -35.27 13.15 2.08
C ALA A 130 -35.74 14.20 1.05
N ARG A 131 -34.95 14.39 -0.02
CA ARG A 131 -35.31 15.28 -1.11
C ARG A 131 -36.55 14.81 -1.86
N ALA A 132 -36.62 13.52 -2.24
CA ALA A 132 -37.79 12.98 -2.92
C ALA A 132 -39.05 13.13 -2.06
N SER A 133 -38.96 12.88 -0.74
CA SER A 133 -40.08 13.09 0.19
C SER A 133 -40.51 14.56 0.28
N ALA A 134 -39.56 15.50 0.25
CA ALA A 134 -39.88 16.93 0.26
C ALA A 134 -40.57 17.38 -1.03
N GLU A 135 -40.09 16.91 -2.20
CA GLU A 135 -40.70 17.18 -3.50
C GLU A 135 -42.13 16.60 -3.57
N LEU A 136 -42.35 15.38 -3.06
CA LEU A 136 -43.69 14.78 -2.96
C LEU A 136 -44.63 15.58 -2.05
N LYS A 137 -44.14 16.04 -0.90
CA LYS A 137 -44.92 16.88 0.02
C LYS A 137 -45.31 18.21 -0.62
N GLU A 138 -44.39 18.85 -1.35
CA GLU A 138 -44.68 20.10 -2.06
C GLU A 138 -45.78 19.91 -3.11
N VAL A 139 -45.76 18.79 -3.85
CA VAL A 139 -46.80 18.46 -4.82
C VAL A 139 -48.14 18.19 -4.13
N ASP A 140 -48.15 17.48 -3.01
CA ASP A 140 -49.37 17.20 -2.23
C ASP A 140 -49.97 18.49 -1.64
N ASP A 141 -49.13 19.37 -1.09
CA ASP A 141 -49.55 20.69 -0.59
C ASP A 141 -50.15 21.53 -1.73
N GLN A 142 -49.54 21.55 -2.91
CA GLN A 142 -50.07 22.23 -4.10
C GLN A 142 -51.41 21.64 -4.56
N TRP A 143 -51.53 20.32 -4.56
CA TRP A 143 -52.78 19.63 -4.91
C TRP A 143 -53.91 19.99 -3.93
N ASN A 144 -53.64 19.98 -2.63
CA ASN A 144 -54.60 20.34 -1.60
C ASN A 144 -55.08 21.79 -1.72
N VAL A 145 -54.19 22.73 -2.06
CA VAL A 145 -54.56 24.12 -2.34
C VAL A 145 -55.49 24.22 -3.56
N LEU A 146 -55.21 23.50 -4.65
CA LEU A 146 -56.07 23.50 -5.84
C LEU A 146 -57.47 22.92 -5.57
N GLN A 147 -57.56 21.89 -4.72
CA GLN A 147 -58.85 21.31 -4.31
C GLN A 147 -59.65 22.26 -3.41
N ALA A 148 -58.99 22.95 -2.47
CA ALA A 148 -59.64 23.93 -1.60
C ALA A 148 -60.27 25.07 -2.40
N VAL A 149 -59.57 25.62 -3.40
CA VAL A 149 -60.08 26.68 -4.28
C VAL A 149 -61.30 26.20 -5.10
N ARG A 150 -61.29 24.95 -5.60
CA ARG A 150 -62.43 24.40 -6.33
C ARG A 150 -63.67 24.20 -5.45
N GLY A 151 -63.49 23.91 -4.17
CA GLY A 151 -64.59 23.75 -3.22
C GLY A 151 -65.28 25.08 -2.87
N THR A 152 -64.57 26.21 -2.93
CA THR A 152 -65.11 27.53 -2.59
C THR A 152 -65.84 28.23 -3.74
N ASP A 153 -65.57 27.88 -4.99
CA ASP A 153 -66.23 28.48 -6.18
C ASP A 153 -67.54 27.77 -6.59
N GLY A 154 -67.93 26.70 -5.87
CA GLY A 154 -69.09 25.86 -6.17
C GLY A 154 -70.36 26.11 -5.33
N ASP A 155 -70.32 27.07 -4.40
CA ASP A 155 -71.47 27.60 -3.63
C ASP A 155 -71.83 29.01 -4.13
#